data_AF-A0A7W1ULG5-F1
#
_entry.id   AF-A0A7W1ULG5-F1
#
_cell.length_a   1.000
_cell.length_b   1.000
_cell.length_c   1.000
_cell.angle_alpha   90.00
_cell.angle_beta   90.00
_cell.angle_gamma   90.00
#
_symmetry.space_group_name_H-M   'P 1'
#
loop_
_entity.id
_entity.type
_entity.pdbx_description
1 polymer ?
#
loop_
_entity_poly.entity_id
_entity_poly.type
_entity_poly.pdbx_seq_one_letter_code
_entity_poly.pdbx_strand_id
1 'polypeptide(L)' 'MAATIWKGAISFGLVNIPVKLHTAAREHDIHFRQVHGKDQCPVQYKRVCKTTGKEIPYDEIAKGYEYEKNKYV' A
#
# COMPACT_ATOMS: atom_id res chain seq x y z
N MET A 1 -21.47 -9.91 -0.21
CA MET A 1 -21.25 -11.24 -0.83
C MET A 1 -19.77 -11.61 -0.73
N ALA A 2 -19.47 -12.77 -0.14
CA ALA A 2 -18.09 -13.23 0.11
C ALA A 2 -17.38 -13.64 -1.19
N ALA A 3 -16.37 -12.88 -1.61
CA ALA A 3 -15.52 -13.24 -2.74
C ALA A 3 -14.64 -14.45 -2.37
N THR A 4 -14.50 -15.40 -3.29
CA THR A 4 -13.57 -16.55 -3.13
C THR A 4 -12.14 -16.02 -3.15
N ILE A 5 -11.36 -16.35 -2.11
CA ILE A 5 -9.95 -15.94 -2.03
C ILE A 5 -9.12 -16.77 -3.00
N TRP A 6 -9.43 -18.07 -3.07
CA TRP A 6 -8.63 -19.02 -3.81
C TRP A 6 -9.44 -20.23 -4.24
N LYS A 7 -9.09 -20.77 -5.40
CA LYS A 7 -9.63 -22.01 -5.95
C LYS A 7 -8.45 -22.94 -6.21
N GLY A 8 -8.55 -24.17 -5.77
CA GLY A 8 -7.55 -25.18 -6.05
C GLY A 8 -8.10 -26.59 -5.90
N ALA A 9 -7.21 -27.57 -5.90
CA ALA A 9 -7.58 -28.96 -5.73
C ALA A 9 -6.68 -29.60 -4.67
N ILE A 10 -7.27 -30.40 -3.80
CA ILE A 10 -6.55 -31.21 -2.83
C ILE A 10 -6.59 -32.65 -3.36
N SER A 11 -5.42 -33.24 -3.56
CA SER A 11 -5.30 -34.62 -4.03
C SER A 11 -4.70 -35.51 -2.94
N PHE A 12 -5.27 -36.69 -2.76
CA PHE A 12 -4.78 -37.72 -1.83
C PHE A 12 -4.82 -39.08 -2.53
N GLY A 13 -3.63 -39.67 -2.72
CA GLY A 13 -3.47 -40.87 -3.54
C GLY A 13 -3.91 -40.62 -4.99
N LEU A 14 -4.98 -41.29 -5.40
CA LEU A 14 -5.57 -41.20 -6.75
C LEU A 14 -6.83 -40.31 -6.81
N VAL A 15 -7.27 -39.74 -5.69
CA VAL A 15 -8.49 -38.94 -5.62
C VAL A 15 -8.13 -37.45 -5.67
N ASN A 16 -8.79 -36.71 -6.56
CA ASN A 16 -8.60 -35.27 -6.72
C ASN A 16 -9.92 -34.52 -6.48
N ILE A 17 -9.97 -33.65 -5.47
CA ILE A 17 -11.18 -32.92 -5.09
C ILE A 17 -10.98 -31.41 -5.27
N PRO A 18 -11.80 -30.73 -6.09
CA PRO A 18 -11.75 -29.29 -6.23
C PRO A 18 -12.35 -28.59 -5.00
N VAL A 19 -11.64 -27.59 -4.48
CA VAL A 19 -12.03 -26.82 -3.29
C VAL A 19 -12.04 -25.32 -3.58
N LYS A 20 -12.93 -24.59 -2.89
CA LYS A 20 -13.03 -23.13 -2.94
C LYS A 20 -12.87 -22.57 -1.54
N LEU A 21 -11.90 -21.68 -1.36
CA LEU A 21 -11.60 -21.07 -0.07
C LEU A 21 -12.30 -19.71 0.04
N HIS A 22 -13.09 -19.54 1.09
CA HIS A 22 -13.85 -18.32 1.38
C HIS A 22 -13.37 -17.72 2.71
N THR A 23 -13.32 -16.38 2.81
CA THR A 23 -13.03 -15.69 4.07
C THR A 23 -14.14 -15.97 5.08
N ALA A 24 -13.82 -16.55 6.24
CA ALA A 24 -14.79 -16.80 7.31
C ALA A 24 -15.18 -15.51 8.05
N ALA A 25 -14.23 -14.58 8.20
CA ALA A 25 -14.45 -13.26 8.78
C ALA A 25 -14.01 -12.18 7.78
N ARG A 26 -14.75 -11.08 7.73
CA ARG A 26 -14.31 -9.85 7.07
C ARG A 26 -13.98 -8.83 8.13
N GLU A 27 -12.74 -8.38 8.14
CA GLU A 27 -12.36 -7.23 8.95
C GLU A 27 -12.98 -5.98 8.30
N HIS A 28 -13.90 -5.36 9.03
CA HIS A 28 -14.48 -4.07 8.64
C HIS A 28 -13.60 -2.98 9.24
N ASP A 29 -12.43 -2.76 8.64
CA ASP A 29 -11.56 -1.70 9.11
C ASP A 29 -12.02 -0.36 8.54
N ILE A 30 -12.35 0.59 9.41
CA ILE A 30 -12.76 1.93 9.02
C ILE A 30 -11.48 2.67 8.60
N HIS A 31 -11.31 2.86 7.29
CA HIS A 31 -10.16 3.58 6.77
C HIS A 31 -10.35 5.08 7.01
N PHE A 32 -9.60 5.64 7.96
CA PHE A 32 -9.55 7.08 8.17
C PHE A 32 -8.76 7.76 7.05
N ARG A 33 -9.35 8.79 6.43
CA ARG A 33 -8.61 9.72 5.57
C ARG A 33 -8.13 10.88 6.41
N GLN A 34 -6.89 11.30 6.19
CA GLN A 34 -6.36 12.50 6.83
C GLN A 34 -7.08 13.73 6.27
N VAL A 35 -7.68 14.49 7.17
CA VAL A 35 -8.44 15.71 6.86
C VAL A 35 -7.84 16.90 7.60
N HIS A 36 -7.96 18.09 7.00
CA HIS A 36 -7.58 19.35 7.63
C HIS A 36 -8.50 19.60 8.83
N GLY A 37 -7.94 19.80 10.02
CA GLY A 37 -8.72 19.83 11.27
C GLY A 37 -9.76 20.95 11.37
N LYS A 38 -9.60 22.04 10.62
CA LYS A 38 -10.56 23.16 10.60
C LYS A 38 -11.64 22.99 9.53
N ASP A 39 -11.22 22.65 8.31
CA ASP A 39 -12.09 22.72 7.12
C ASP A 39 -12.53 21.33 6.63
N GLN A 40 -12.10 20.26 7.30
CA GLN A 40 -12.41 18.84 7.00
C GLN A 40 -12.07 18.40 5.57
N CYS A 41 -11.30 19.21 4.84
CA CYS A 41 -10.86 18.90 3.48
C CYS A 41 -9.76 17.82 3.49
N PRO A 42 -9.68 16.94 2.49
CA PRO A 42 -8.65 15.92 2.42
C PRO A 42 -7.25 16.53 2.29
N VAL A 43 -6.27 15.95 3.00
CA VAL A 43 -4.87 16.39 2.93
C VAL A 43 -4.19 15.78 1.70
N GLN A 44 -3.54 16.62 0.89
CA GLN A 44 -2.69 16.20 -0.22
C GLN A 44 -1.21 16.35 0.15
N TYR A 45 -0.42 15.30 -0.09
CA TYR A 45 1.03 15.32 0.12
C TYR A 45 1.76 15.66 -1.17
N LYS A 46 2.67 16.63 -1.07
CA LYS A 46 3.61 16.99 -2.14
C LYS A 46 5.02 16.71 -1.68
N ARG A 47 5.85 16.18 -2.59
CA ARG A 47 7.27 15.91 -2.33
C ARG A 47 8.06 17.06 -2.91
N VAL A 48 8.81 17.77 -2.07
CA VAL A 48 9.52 18.99 -2.46
C VAL A 48 11.02 18.82 -2.24
N CYS A 49 11.82 19.21 -3.22
CA CYS A 49 13.27 19.26 -3.08
C CYS A 49 13.66 20.25 -1.98
N LYS A 50 14.41 19.82 -0.97
CA LYS A 50 14.88 20.72 0.10
C LYS A 50 15.79 21.85 -0.42
N THR A 51 16.54 21.60 -1.49
CA THR A 51 17.51 22.56 -2.05
C THR A 51 16.86 23.56 -2.99
N THR A 52 15.93 23.11 -3.86
CA THR A 52 15.35 23.97 -4.91
C THR A 52 13.92 24.43 -4.59
N GLY A 53 13.27 23.85 -3.59
CA GLY A 53 11.87 24.17 -3.23
C GLY A 53 10.84 23.74 -4.28
N LYS A 54 11.25 22.99 -5.31
CA LYS A 54 10.37 22.53 -6.39
C LYS A 54 9.73 21.19 -6.03
N GLU A 55 8.48 21.01 -6.43
CA GLU A 55 7.78 19.72 -6.36
C GLU A 55 8.45 18.73 -7.33
N ILE A 56 8.77 17.52 -6.84
CA ILE A 56 9.45 16.47 -7.60
C ILE A 56 8.50 15.30 -7.84
N PRO A 57 8.40 14.77 -9.07
CA PRO A 57 7.65 13.54 -9.36
C PRO A 57 8.32 12.31 -8.73
N TYR A 58 7.57 11.22 -8.58
CA TYR A 58 8.08 10.00 -7.92
C TYR A 58 9.30 9.39 -8.65
N ASP A 59 9.34 9.50 -9.97
CA ASP A 59 10.35 8.89 -10.83
C ASP A 59 11.74 9.53 -10.67
N GLU A 60 11.80 10.77 -10.17
CA GLU A 60 13.05 11.51 -9.93
C GLU A 60 13.60 11.26 -8.50
N ILE A 61 12.92 10.45 -7.68
CA ILE A 61 13.34 10.15 -6.31
C ILE A 61 14.27 8.93 -6.29
N ALA A 62 15.57 9.19 -6.15
CA ALA A 62 16.55 8.15 -5.83
C ALA A 62 16.67 7.92 -4.32
N LYS A 63 16.99 6.68 -3.92
CA LYS A 63 17.40 6.37 -2.54
C LYS A 63 18.90 6.64 -2.42
N GLY A 64 19.30 7.52 -1.51
CA GLY A 64 20.70 7.78 -1.20
C GLY A 64 20.98 7.70 0.29
N TYR A 65 22.20 7.30 0.65
CA TYR A 65 22.73 7.30 2.00
C TYR A 65 23.51 8.59 2.27
N GLU A 66 23.38 9.15 3.47
CA GLU A 66 24.12 10.36 3.86
C GLU A 66 25.52 9.98 4.34
N TYR A 67 26.56 10.34 3.57
CA TYR A 67 27.96 10.03 3.90
C TYR A 67 28.69 11.22 4.56
N GLU A 68 28.21 12.45 4.32
CA GLU A 68 28.60 13.68 5.00
C GLU A 68 27.36 14.57 5.15
N LYS A 69 27.38 15.52 6.09
CA LYS A 69 26.24 16.42 6.36
C LYS A 69 25.75 17.10 5.07
N ASN A 70 24.53 16.79 4.66
CA ASN A 70 23.87 17.22 3.41
C ASN A 70 24.46 16.68 2.09
N LYS A 71 25.24 15.59 2.11
CA LYS A 71 25.72 14.90 0.91
C LYS A 71 25.19 13.47 0.87
N TYR A 72 24.53 13.12 -0.23
CA TYR A 72 23.85 11.84 -0.42
C TYR A 72 24.49 11.05 -1.58
N VAL A 73 24.68 9.73 -1.42
CA VAL A 73 25.15 8.76 -2.44
C VAL A 73 24.13 7.66 -2.64
#